data_AF-A0A2S2NXU5-F1
#
_entry.id   AF-A0A2S2NXU5-F1
#
_cell.length_a   1.000
_cell.length_b   1.000
_cell.length_c   1.000
_cell.angle_alpha   90.00
_cell.angle_beta   90.00
_cell.angle_gamma   90.00
#
_symmetry.space_group_name_H-M   'P 1'
#
loop_
_entity.id
_entity.type
_entity.pdbx_description
1 polymer ?
#
loop_
_entity_poly.entity_id
_entity_poly.type
_entity_poly.pdbx_seq_one_letter_code
_entity_poly.pdbx_strand_id
1 'polypeptide(L)'
;FDTIDHKISLKNVNTLGIKGTAQNLISSYLKNRKQHVRINNELSEETSIICGVPQGTTLSPTLFNIHINQINNLNTHGKLVCYANDTVLFVEGQSWDEVFVSVQSDMSKIQKWLCENNLFLNLEKTYILPHYI
;
A
#
# COMPACT_ATOMS: atom_id res chain seq x y z
N PHE A 1 -4.43 4.45 3.63
CA PHE A 1 -3.70 5.69 4.00
C PHE A 1 -3.10 5.60 5.40
N ASP A 2 -3.78 4.98 6.36
CA ASP A 2 -3.41 5.04 7.78
C ASP A 2 -2.27 4.10 8.19
N THR A 3 -1.90 3.16 7.32
CA THR A 3 -0.87 2.15 7.61
C THR A 3 0.49 2.42 6.95
N ILE A 4 0.61 3.53 6.21
CA ILE A 4 1.84 3.86 5.49
C ILE A 4 2.98 4.12 6.48
N ASP A 5 3.96 3.23 6.54
CA ASP A 5 5.13 3.42 7.39
C ASP A 5 6.01 4.58 6.91
N HIS A 6 6.35 5.51 7.82
CA HIS A 6 7.12 6.70 7.46
C HIS A 6 8.55 6.39 7.05
N LYS A 7 9.20 5.38 7.67
CA LYS A 7 10.58 5.00 7.34
C LYS A 7 10.64 4.31 5.98
N ILE A 8 9.71 3.38 5.71
CA ILE A 8 9.61 2.72 4.41
C ILE A 8 9.29 3.74 3.32
N SER A 9 8.37 4.67 3.57
CA SER A 9 8.04 5.74 2.60
C SER A 9 9.25 6.60 2.24
N LEU A 10 10.01 7.05 3.24
CA LEU A 10 11.21 7.86 2.99
C LEU A 10 12.30 7.07 2.27
N LYS A 11 12.45 5.78 2.56
CA LYS A 11 13.34 4.88 1.81
C LYS A 11 12.90 4.78 0.35
N ASN A 12 11.61 4.56 0.09
CA ASN A 12 11.05 4.41 -1.26
C ASN A 12 11.23 5.68 -2.10
N VAL A 13 10.96 6.85 -1.51
CA VAL A 13 11.21 8.16 -2.14
C VAL A 13 12.69 8.30 -2.54
N ASN A 14 13.62 7.92 -1.68
CA ASN A 14 15.05 7.96 -1.99
C ASN A 14 15.43 6.97 -3.10
N THR A 15 14.89 5.75 -3.08
CA THR A 15 15.14 4.71 -4.09
C THR A 15 14.64 5.14 -5.47
N LEU A 16 13.56 5.91 -5.55
CA LEU A 16 13.08 6.52 -6.79
C LEU A 16 13.94 7.69 -7.30
N GLY A 17 14.98 8.09 -6.56
CA GLY A 17 15.87 9.18 -6.94
C GLY A 17 15.34 10.57 -6.57
N ILE A 18 14.24 10.68 -5.81
CA ILE A 18 13.75 11.96 -5.30
C ILE A 18 14.71 12.46 -4.22
N LYS A 19 15.35 13.61 -4.46
CA LYS A 19 16.42 14.16 -3.62
C LYS A 19 16.23 15.67 -3.39
N GLY A 20 17.01 16.23 -2.47
CA GLY A 20 17.08 17.68 -2.24
C GLY A 20 15.78 18.25 -1.67
N THR A 21 15.31 19.36 -2.23
CA THR A 21 14.14 20.09 -1.71
C THR A 21 12.88 19.23 -1.62
N ALA A 22 12.60 18.41 -2.64
CA ALA A 22 11.42 17.55 -2.65
C ALA A 22 11.48 16.47 -1.55
N GLN A 23 12.66 15.84 -1.38
CA GLN A 23 12.90 14.88 -0.30
C GLN A 23 12.75 15.53 1.08
N ASN A 24 13.30 16.75 1.25
CA ASN A 24 13.18 17.49 2.51
C ASN A 24 11.73 17.85 2.83
N LEU A 25 10.94 18.24 1.82
CA LEU A 25 9.51 18.51 1.97
C LEU A 25 8.74 17.26 2.41
N ILE A 26 8.99 16.10 1.77
CA ILE A 26 8.35 14.84 2.17
C ILE A 26 8.79 14.41 3.57
N SER A 27 10.08 14.58 3.88
CA SER A 27 10.62 14.29 5.22
C SER A 27 9.98 15.17 6.30
N SER A 28 9.80 16.48 6.05
CA SER A 28 9.15 17.37 7.02
C SER A 28 7.65 17.06 7.15
N TYR A 29 7.01 16.63 6.06
CA TYR A 29 5.62 16.21 6.05
C TYR A 29 5.35 14.96 6.92
N LEU A 30 6.30 14.01 6.97
CA LEU A 30 6.14 12.75 7.68
C LEU A 30 6.70 12.75 9.11
N LYS A 31 7.78 13.50 9.39
CA LYS A 31 8.45 13.44 10.71
C LYS A 31 7.72 14.18 11.81
N ASN A 32 7.92 13.73 13.05
CA ASN A 32 7.43 14.36 14.30
C ASN A 32 5.92 14.67 14.29
N ARG A 33 5.16 13.82 13.59
CA ARG A 33 3.71 13.89 13.53
C ARG A 33 3.13 13.51 14.89
N LYS A 34 2.11 14.24 15.31
CA LYS A 34 1.35 13.97 16.55
C LYS A 34 -0.14 14.12 16.29
N GLN A 35 -0.96 13.45 17.09
CA GLN A 35 -2.42 13.54 17.07
C GLN A 35 -3.00 13.52 18.49
N HIS A 36 -4.18 14.08 18.63
CA HIS A 36 -5.08 13.88 19.76
C HIS A 36 -6.51 13.86 19.22
N VAL A 37 -7.44 13.30 19.98
CA VAL A 37 -8.85 13.18 19.61
C VAL A 37 -9.67 14.12 20.50
N ARG A 38 -10.63 14.84 19.91
CA ARG A 38 -11.62 15.62 20.66
C ARG A 38 -12.99 14.97 20.51
N ILE A 39 -13.64 14.69 21.63
CA ILE A 39 -15.04 14.23 21.66
C ILE A 39 -15.81 15.21 22.54
N ASN A 40 -16.76 15.93 21.95
CA ASN A 40 -17.45 17.05 22.60
C ASN A 40 -16.43 18.07 23.16
N ASN A 41 -16.41 18.23 24.48
CA ASN A 41 -15.52 19.17 25.17
C ASN A 41 -14.27 18.50 25.77
N GLU A 42 -14.10 17.20 25.60
CA GLU A 42 -12.95 16.46 26.12
C GLU A 42 -11.88 16.28 25.04
N LEU A 43 -10.61 16.42 25.44
CA LEU A 43 -9.45 16.26 24.59
C LEU A 43 -8.58 15.13 25.13
N SER A 44 -8.20 14.19 24.27
CA SER A 44 -7.23 13.16 24.63
C SER A 44 -5.82 13.74 24.80
N GLU A 45 -4.95 12.95 25.42
CA GLU A 45 -3.52 13.23 25.38
C GLU A 45 -2.98 13.22 23.94
N GLU A 46 -1.91 13.99 23.73
CA GLU A 46 -1.18 14.04 22.48
C GLU A 46 -0.31 12.78 22.33
N THR A 47 -0.45 12.09 21.20
CA THR A 47 0.30 10.87 20.89
C THR A 47 1.09 11.04 19.60
N SER A 48 2.32 10.55 19.57
CA SER A 48 3.15 10.53 18.35
C SER A 48 2.61 9.54 17.32
N ILE A 49 2.67 9.92 16.04
CA ILE A 49 2.25 9.11 14.90
C ILE A 49 3.50 8.60 14.18
N ILE A 50 3.59 7.27 14.01
CA ILE A 50 4.73 6.61 13.35
C ILE A 50 4.38 6.04 11.96
N CYS A 51 3.09 5.96 11.64
CA CYS A 51 2.58 5.49 10.36
C CYS A 51 1.31 6.27 9.97
N GLY A 52 0.96 6.20 8.70
CA GLY A 52 -0.18 6.90 8.14
C GLY A 52 0.19 8.28 7.60
N VAL A 53 -0.61 8.73 6.63
CA VAL A 53 -0.49 10.06 6.03
C VAL A 53 -1.80 10.83 6.19
N PRO A 54 -1.76 12.16 6.42
CA PRO A 54 -2.96 12.98 6.59
C PRO A 54 -3.94 12.86 5.41
N GLN A 55 -5.17 12.45 5.68
CA GLN A 55 -6.21 12.41 4.66
C GLN A 55 -6.59 13.85 4.25
N GLY A 56 -6.95 14.06 2.98
CA GLY A 56 -7.34 15.38 2.46
C GLY A 56 -6.20 16.27 1.95
N THR A 57 -4.96 15.77 1.92
CA THR A 57 -3.85 16.48 1.25
C THR A 57 -3.57 15.91 -0.13
N THR A 58 -2.99 16.71 -1.02
CA THR A 58 -2.55 16.27 -2.34
C THR A 58 -1.33 15.33 -2.29
N LEU A 59 -0.49 15.45 -1.25
CA LEU A 59 0.74 14.64 -1.12
C LEU A 59 0.44 13.20 -0.66
N SER A 60 -0.63 13.02 0.12
CA SER A 60 -1.00 11.69 0.64
C SER A 60 -1.26 10.64 -0.44
N PRO A 61 -2.09 10.90 -1.48
CA PRO A 61 -2.25 9.97 -2.61
C PRO A 61 -0.94 9.68 -3.35
N THR A 62 -0.08 10.67 -3.53
CA THR A 62 1.22 10.49 -4.20
C THR A 62 2.12 9.55 -3.39
N LEU A 63 2.21 9.74 -2.07
CA LEU A 63 3.00 8.87 -1.20
C LEU A 63 2.43 7.45 -1.16
N PHE A 64 1.11 7.30 -1.14
CA PHE A 64 0.47 5.99 -1.24
C PHE A 64 0.83 5.30 -2.56
N ASN A 65 0.73 6.00 -3.70
CA ASN A 65 1.06 5.45 -5.00
C ASN A 65 2.54 5.04 -5.10
N ILE A 66 3.47 5.85 -4.56
CA ILE A 66 4.89 5.50 -4.48
C ILE A 66 5.09 4.20 -3.69
N HIS A 67 4.38 4.05 -2.57
CA HIS A 67 4.50 2.88 -1.70
C HIS A 67 3.93 1.62 -2.37
N ILE A 68 2.71 1.67 -2.88
CA ILE A 68 2.05 0.49 -3.47
C ILE A 68 2.69 0.07 -4.79
N ASN A 69 3.25 1.00 -5.58
CA ASN A 69 3.79 0.69 -6.92
C ASN A 69 4.89 -0.39 -6.91
N GLN A 70 5.57 -0.59 -5.77
CA GLN A 70 6.56 -1.65 -5.60
C GLN A 70 5.97 -3.07 -5.68
N ILE A 71 4.67 -3.25 -5.49
CA ILE A 71 3.98 -4.54 -5.66
C ILE A 71 4.11 -5.08 -7.08
N ASN A 72 4.24 -4.18 -8.07
CA ASN A 72 4.39 -4.55 -9.48
C ASN A 72 5.74 -5.20 -9.80
N ASN A 73 6.70 -5.17 -8.86
CA ASN A 73 7.99 -5.85 -8.99
C ASN A 73 7.93 -7.33 -8.54
N LEU A 74 6.78 -7.80 -8.03
CA LEU A 74 6.61 -9.20 -7.68
C LEU A 74 6.64 -10.06 -8.94
N ASN A 75 7.37 -11.17 -8.86
CA ASN A 75 7.40 -12.17 -9.93
C ASN A 75 6.14 -13.03 -9.86
N THR A 76 5.04 -12.51 -10.41
CA THR A 76 3.75 -13.20 -10.50
C THR A 76 3.60 -13.95 -11.83
N HIS A 77 2.82 -15.03 -11.82
CA HIS A 77 2.37 -15.69 -13.04
C HIS A 77 1.37 -14.80 -13.80
N GLY A 78 0.48 -14.16 -13.06
CA GLY A 78 -0.51 -13.23 -13.59
C GLY A 78 0.00 -11.80 -13.75
N LYS A 79 -0.86 -10.98 -14.37
CA LYS A 79 -0.66 -9.54 -14.51
C LYS A 79 -1.35 -8.80 -13.37
N LEU A 80 -0.57 -8.02 -12.61
CA LEU A 80 -1.09 -7.10 -11.61
C LEU A 80 -1.44 -5.74 -12.22
N VAL A 81 -2.60 -5.21 -11.84
CA VAL A 81 -3.04 -3.85 -12.16
C VAL A 81 -3.50 -3.19 -10.88
N CYS A 82 -2.96 -2.01 -10.57
CA CYS A 82 -3.27 -1.28 -9.35
C CYS A 82 -3.90 0.08 -9.67
N TYR A 83 -4.91 0.46 -8.91
CA TYR A 83 -5.48 1.80 -8.86
C TYR A 83 -5.67 2.22 -7.40
N ALA A 84 -4.80 3.10 -6.91
CA ALA A 84 -4.72 3.40 -5.49
C ALA A 84 -4.69 2.10 -4.66
N ASN A 85 -5.61 1.92 -3.71
CA ASN A 85 -5.69 0.75 -2.84
C ASN A 85 -6.37 -0.47 -3.48
N ASP A 86 -6.96 -0.34 -4.66
CA ASP A 86 -7.62 -1.45 -5.36
C ASP A 86 -6.62 -2.11 -6.33
N THR A 87 -6.51 -3.43 -6.22
CA THR A 87 -5.58 -4.22 -7.01
C THR A 87 -6.32 -5.40 -7.65
N VAL A 88 -6.07 -5.62 -8.93
CA VAL A 88 -6.60 -6.76 -9.69
C VAL A 88 -5.43 -7.61 -10.18
N LEU A 89 -5.52 -8.92 -9.93
CA LEU A 89 -4.62 -9.93 -10.46
C LEU A 89 -5.35 -10.69 -11.58
N PHE A 90 -4.87 -10.55 -12.81
CA PHE A 90 -5.35 -11.30 -13.96
C PHE A 90 -4.49 -12.54 -14.18
N VAL A 91 -5.10 -13.72 -14.16
CA VAL A 91 -4.45 -15.00 -14.43
C VAL A 91 -5.23 -15.72 -15.53
N GLU A 92 -4.51 -16.23 -16.52
CA GLU A 92 -5.04 -17.03 -17.62
C GLU A 92 -4.32 -18.39 -17.66
N GLY A 93 -4.97 -19.40 -18.22
CA GLY A 93 -4.45 -20.76 -18.32
C GLY A 93 -5.35 -21.64 -19.18
N GLN A 94 -4.85 -22.80 -19.58
CA GLN A 94 -5.58 -23.75 -20.43
C GLN A 94 -6.57 -24.62 -19.64
N SER A 95 -6.44 -24.63 -18.30
CA SER A 95 -7.33 -25.37 -17.40
C SER A 95 -7.52 -24.62 -16.08
N TRP A 96 -8.61 -24.94 -15.37
CA TRP A 96 -8.86 -24.38 -14.03
C TRP A 96 -7.81 -24.79 -13.02
N ASP A 97 -7.25 -25.99 -13.12
CA ASP A 97 -6.20 -26.45 -12.21
C ASP A 97 -4.93 -25.60 -12.37
N GLU A 98 -4.54 -25.28 -13.61
CA GLU A 98 -3.41 -24.41 -13.91
C GLU A 98 -3.62 -22.98 -13.37
N VAL A 99 -4.82 -22.42 -13.62
CA VAL A 99 -5.19 -21.09 -13.13
C VAL A 99 -5.20 -21.07 -11.60
N PHE A 100 -5.79 -22.07 -10.96
CA PHE A 100 -5.88 -22.15 -9.50
C PHE A 100 -4.50 -22.22 -8.83
N VAL A 101 -3.60 -23.06 -9.34
CA VAL A 101 -2.22 -23.16 -8.85
C VAL A 101 -1.49 -21.82 -8.98
N SER A 102 -1.67 -21.14 -10.12
CA SER A 102 -1.04 -19.85 -10.40
C SER A 102 -1.57 -18.73 -9.50
N VAL A 103 -2.90 -18.64 -9.33
CA VAL A 103 -3.55 -17.69 -8.41
C VAL A 103 -3.09 -17.93 -6.98
N GLN A 104 -3.06 -19.17 -6.49
CA GLN A 104 -2.63 -19.49 -5.13
C GLN A 104 -1.16 -19.09 -4.88
N SER A 105 -0.28 -19.37 -5.85
CA SER A 105 1.13 -18.98 -5.82
C SER A 105 1.28 -17.45 -5.74
N ASP A 106 0.57 -16.71 -6.60
CA ASP A 106 0.67 -15.26 -6.67
C ASP A 106 0.04 -14.56 -5.48
N MET A 107 -1.13 -15.00 -5.02
CA MET A 107 -1.77 -14.48 -3.81
C MET A 107 -0.88 -14.65 -2.57
N SER A 108 -0.14 -15.76 -2.47
CA SER A 108 0.82 -15.97 -1.39
C SER A 108 1.98 -14.96 -1.43
N LYS A 109 2.51 -14.67 -2.62
CA LYS A 109 3.55 -13.65 -2.82
C LYS A 109 3.04 -12.25 -2.48
N ILE A 110 1.84 -11.92 -2.96
CA ILE A 110 1.18 -10.62 -2.72
C ILE A 110 0.92 -10.43 -1.23
N GLN A 111 0.32 -11.41 -0.55
CA GLN A 111 0.04 -11.32 0.88
C GLN A 111 1.33 -11.14 1.69
N LYS A 112 2.38 -11.91 1.38
CA LYS A 112 3.68 -11.76 2.03
C LYS A 112 4.24 -10.34 1.84
N TRP A 113 4.23 -9.84 0.61
CA TRP A 113 4.73 -8.50 0.30
C TRP A 113 3.92 -7.40 1.03
N LEU A 114 2.59 -7.51 1.06
CA LEU A 114 1.73 -6.58 1.78
C LEU A 114 2.11 -6.54 3.26
N CYS A 115 2.24 -7.71 3.91
CA CYS A 115 2.63 -7.81 5.32
C CYS A 115 4.01 -7.19 5.59
N GLU A 116 5.00 -7.46 4.73
CA GLU A 116 6.36 -6.88 4.85
C GLU A 116 6.38 -5.35 4.68
N ASN A 117 5.34 -4.78 4.05
CA ASN A 117 5.20 -3.35 3.80
C ASN A 117 4.12 -2.68 4.68
N ASN A 118 3.72 -3.31 5.78
CA ASN A 118 2.69 -2.83 6.72
C ASN A 118 1.34 -2.52 6.03
N LEU A 119 1.00 -3.30 5.01
CA LEU A 119 -0.29 -3.28 4.34
C LEU A 119 -1.03 -4.58 4.66
N PHE A 120 -2.36 -4.52 4.71
CA PHE A 120 -3.19 -5.66 5.04
C PHE A 120 -4.17 -5.94 3.91
N LEU A 121 -4.25 -7.21 3.50
CA LEU A 121 -5.26 -7.66 2.56
C LEU A 121 -6.61 -7.71 3.30
N ASN A 122 -7.62 -7.02 2.76
CA ASN A 122 -8.97 -7.11 3.29
C ASN A 122 -9.68 -8.33 2.68
N LEU A 123 -9.67 -9.44 3.41
CA LEU A 123 -10.27 -10.71 2.95
C LEU A 123 -11.78 -10.59 2.69
N GLU A 124 -12.51 -9.79 3.47
CA GLU A 124 -13.96 -9.59 3.28
C GLU A 124 -14.29 -8.83 1.99
N LYS A 125 -13.32 -8.07 1.46
CA LYS A 125 -13.46 -7.30 0.21
C LYS A 125 -12.70 -7.91 -0.96
N THR A 126 -12.08 -9.07 -0.77
CA THR A 126 -11.28 -9.74 -1.81
C THR A 126 -12.10 -10.87 -2.41
N TYR A 127 -12.33 -10.80 -3.73
CA TYR A 127 -13.18 -11.75 -4.44
C TYR A 127 -12.43 -12.34 -5.64
N ILE A 128 -12.69 -13.62 -5.92
CA ILE A 128 -12.24 -14.30 -7.14
C ILE A 128 -13.40 -14.26 -8.13
N LEU A 129 -13.14 -13.75 -9.34
CA LEU A 129 -14.13 -13.64 -10.40
C LEU A 129 -13.74 -14.58 -11.55
N PRO A 130 -14.31 -15.79 -11.62
CA PRO A 130 -14.03 -16.71 -12.71
C PRO A 130 -14.63 -16.20 -14.03
N HIS A 131 -13.87 -16.27 -15.12
CA HIS A 131 -14.31 -15.91 -16.45
C HIS A 131 -13.91 -16.99 -17.45
N TYR A 132 -14.84 -17.37 -18.32
CA TYR A 132 -14.63 -18.35 -19.39
C TYR A 132 -14.68 -17.58 -20.71
N ILE A 133 -13.64 -17.73 -21.52
CA ILE A 133 -13.53 -17.17 -22.88
C ILE A 133 -13.54 -18.33 -23.86
#